data_AF-Q54M01-F1
#
_entry.id   AF-Q54M01-F1
#
_cell.length_a   1.000
_cell.length_b   1.000
_cell.length_c   1.000
_cell.angle_alpha   90.00
_cell.angle_beta   90.00
_cell.angle_gamma   90.00
#
_symmetry.space_group_name_H-M   'P 1'
#
loop_
_entity.id
_entity.type
_entity.pdbx_description
1 polymer ?
#
loop_
_entity_poly.entity_id
_entity_poly.type
_entity_poly.pdbx_seq_one_letter_code
_entity_poly.pdbx_strand_id
1 'polypeptide(L)'
;MIILSNYLQKLIIKLICNFINKKNKKKLLCSIQEFEKTNEIIKKLIFNISFVSKDWFLIVSNNIKTIGDVNCLFNISKEWSIFKKNNIESIRILDNQLLELLKLNKLIEEKSMENLKKIKIINSLSSPLFLSIISKLKFSNIKIQFLNLNDLNDEYLKMFDITNIKSIFFLRVDNCSNIINVLKNLKPFKSIPKHIEIVSLFNRFPYKQLFYDNEFNLNKTQSLKTFKSTNEDITIEELYYILSSSPNLKFLNIDLCLNKLDFYLNKQPQQQFYPSLECDCNSIIYNDNEDESFLFYWELLKDQFRYHKNLNSLRINNKCSTENYNENLISDSSIPIIACLISNNKSIKTLKIVNFNSLNLLKFILLNNDTIIHYSVRLLNTNSYPLNYFKNDINEINEIITSNDNLKISSFKTKIIQVNQNGITNKEVLYNITKN
;
A
#
# COMPACT_ATOMS: atom_id res chain seq x y z
N MET A 1 -28.69 -43.20 24.70
CA MET A 1 -28.81 -41.81 24.23
C MET A 1 -29.21 -40.96 25.43
N ILE A 2 -28.33 -40.08 25.93
CA ILE A 2 -28.68 -39.21 27.07
C ILE A 2 -29.62 -38.12 26.52
N ILE A 3 -30.90 -38.16 26.92
CA ILE A 3 -31.86 -37.11 26.59
C ILE A 3 -31.57 -35.94 27.53
N LEU A 4 -30.75 -35.00 27.07
CA LEU A 4 -30.54 -33.74 27.78
C LEU A 4 -31.87 -32.98 27.84
N SER A 5 -32.11 -32.24 28.93
CA SER A 5 -33.30 -31.39 29.02
C SER A 5 -33.33 -30.35 27.89
N ASN A 6 -34.51 -29.99 27.40
CA ASN A 6 -34.68 -28.99 26.33
C ASN A 6 -33.94 -27.68 26.63
N TYR A 7 -33.87 -27.29 27.91
CA TYR A 7 -33.10 -26.13 28.36
C TYR A 7 -31.59 -26.31 28.11
N LEU A 8 -31.02 -27.44 28.52
CA LEU A 8 -29.59 -27.73 28.34
C LEU A 8 -29.21 -27.86 26.86
N GLN A 9 -30.07 -28.47 26.04
CA GLN A 9 -29.89 -28.52 24.58
C GLN A 9 -29.83 -27.10 23.97
N LYS A 10 -30.76 -26.21 24.33
CA LYS A 10 -30.77 -24.80 23.88
C LYS A 10 -29.49 -24.06 24.27
N LEU A 11 -28.97 -24.27 25.49
CA LEU A 11 -27.72 -23.66 25.95
C LEU A 11 -26.52 -24.14 25.14
N ILE A 12 -26.39 -25.44 24.92
CA ILE A 12 -25.28 -26.02 24.14
C ILE A 12 -25.31 -25.46 22.71
N ILE A 13 -26.48 -25.44 22.07
CA ILE A 13 -26.65 -24.89 20.72
C ILE A 13 -26.25 -23.41 20.68
N LYS A 14 -26.65 -22.61 21.67
CA LYS A 14 -26.26 -21.19 21.77
C LYS A 14 -24.74 -21.03 21.89
N LEU A 15 -24.07 -21.85 22.69
CA LEU A 15 -22.61 -21.83 22.83
C LEU A 15 -21.90 -22.19 21.51
N ILE A 16 -22.38 -23.23 20.82
CA ILE A 16 -21.88 -23.65 19.51
C ILE A 16 -22.05 -22.53 18.48
N CYS A 17 -23.25 -21.95 18.34
CA CYS A 17 -23.52 -20.84 17.43
C CYS A 17 -22.62 -19.63 17.74
N ASN A 18 -22.46 -19.28 19.02
CA ASN A 18 -21.57 -18.19 19.43
C ASN A 18 -20.11 -18.46 19.06
N PHE A 19 -19.63 -19.69 19.24
CA PHE A 19 -18.29 -20.10 18.85
C PHE A 19 -18.08 -19.99 17.32
N ILE A 20 -18.99 -20.55 16.54
CA ILE A 20 -18.95 -20.48 15.07
C ILE A 20 -19.00 -19.03 14.59
N ASN A 21 -19.91 -18.22 15.14
CA ASN A 21 -20.07 -16.81 14.79
C ASN A 21 -18.80 -16.00 15.12
N LYS A 22 -18.17 -16.27 16.26
CA LYS A 22 -16.90 -15.64 16.67
C LYS A 22 -15.76 -16.02 15.70
N LYS A 23 -15.67 -17.29 15.28
CA LYS A 23 -14.69 -17.75 14.30
C LYS A 23 -14.96 -17.17 12.90
N ASN A 24 -16.21 -17.11 12.45
CA ASN A 24 -16.60 -16.50 11.18
C ASN A 24 -16.25 -15.01 11.10
N LYS A 25 -16.45 -14.25 12.18
CA LYS A 25 -16.05 -12.83 12.23
C LYS A 25 -14.54 -12.64 12.02
N LYS A 26 -13.69 -13.54 12.56
CA LYS A 26 -12.23 -13.47 12.41
C LYS A 26 -11.77 -13.72 10.95
N LYS A 27 -12.52 -14.50 10.15
CA LYS A 27 -12.20 -14.79 8.73
C LYS A 27 -12.09 -13.55 7.84
N LEU A 28 -12.64 -12.40 8.23
CA LEU A 28 -12.70 -11.20 7.39
C LEU A 28 -11.33 -10.67 6.93
N LEU A 29 -10.24 -11.12 7.56
CA LEU A 29 -8.86 -10.67 7.37
C LEU A 29 -7.89 -11.74 6.81
N CYS A 30 -8.35 -12.98 6.62
CA CYS A 30 -7.49 -14.13 6.30
C CYS A 30 -7.15 -14.26 4.80
N SER A 31 -6.01 -14.90 4.50
CA SER A 31 -5.64 -15.30 3.14
C SER A 31 -6.58 -16.40 2.60
N ILE A 32 -6.56 -16.66 1.28
CA ILE A 32 -7.36 -17.73 0.65
C ILE A 32 -7.08 -19.10 1.29
N GLN A 33 -5.81 -19.40 1.61
CA GLN A 33 -5.40 -20.67 2.21
C GLN A 33 -5.94 -20.85 3.64
N GLU A 34 -5.91 -19.80 4.47
CA GLU A 34 -6.49 -19.82 5.82
C GLU A 34 -8.01 -19.99 5.78
N PHE A 35 -8.65 -19.46 4.73
CA PHE A 35 -10.08 -19.60 4.51
C PHE A 35 -10.48 -21.06 4.25
N GLU A 36 -9.76 -21.76 3.38
CA GLU A 36 -10.00 -23.18 3.08
C GLU A 36 -9.88 -24.03 4.35
N LYS A 37 -8.79 -23.88 5.13
CA LYS A 37 -8.60 -24.58 6.40
C LYS A 37 -9.76 -24.33 7.38
N THR A 38 -10.20 -23.08 7.49
CA THR A 38 -11.30 -22.73 8.41
C THR A 38 -12.64 -23.23 7.90
N ASN A 39 -12.85 -23.30 6.58
CA ASN A 39 -14.03 -23.93 6.00
C ASN A 39 -14.07 -25.43 6.31
N GLU A 40 -12.95 -26.14 6.23
CA GLU A 40 -12.86 -27.54 6.62
C GLU A 40 -13.20 -27.76 8.10
N ILE A 41 -12.69 -26.92 9.01
CA ILE A 41 -13.04 -26.99 10.44
C ILE A 41 -14.55 -26.80 10.64
N ILE A 42 -15.14 -25.83 9.94
CA ILE A 42 -16.58 -25.57 10.03
C ILE A 42 -17.36 -26.74 9.45
N LYS A 43 -17.01 -27.26 8.26
CA LYS A 43 -17.62 -28.46 7.68
C LYS A 43 -17.56 -29.66 8.63
N LYS A 44 -16.42 -29.89 9.28
CA LYS A 44 -16.25 -30.97 10.27
C LYS A 44 -17.14 -30.76 11.50
N LEU A 45 -17.17 -29.55 12.04
CA LEU A 45 -18.02 -29.22 13.18
C LEU A 45 -19.51 -29.36 12.83
N ILE A 46 -19.88 -29.02 11.60
CA ILE A 46 -21.22 -29.21 11.05
C ILE A 46 -21.58 -30.69 10.95
N PHE A 47 -20.68 -31.50 10.39
CA PHE A 47 -20.85 -32.94 10.27
C PHE A 47 -21.05 -33.57 11.67
N ASN A 48 -20.25 -33.16 12.65
CA ASN A 48 -20.39 -33.59 14.03
C ASN A 48 -21.75 -33.22 14.64
N ILE A 49 -22.27 -32.02 14.37
CA ILE A 49 -23.60 -31.61 14.85
C ILE A 49 -24.71 -32.42 14.18
N SER A 50 -24.57 -32.73 12.89
CA SER A 50 -25.58 -33.54 12.18
C SER A 50 -25.70 -34.97 12.70
N PHE A 51 -24.67 -35.50 13.35
CA PHE A 51 -24.75 -36.79 14.06
C PHE A 51 -25.49 -36.74 15.39
N VAL A 52 -25.61 -35.56 16.02
CA VAL A 52 -26.28 -35.43 17.33
C VAL A 52 -27.79 -35.58 17.17
N SER A 53 -28.42 -34.75 16.33
CA SER A 53 -29.78 -34.96 15.84
C SER A 53 -30.10 -34.03 14.66
N LYS A 54 -31.12 -34.41 13.89
CA LYS A 54 -31.69 -33.58 12.81
C LYS A 54 -32.15 -32.21 13.33
N ASP A 55 -32.83 -32.17 14.46
CA ASP A 55 -33.33 -30.93 15.06
C ASP A 55 -32.20 -30.00 15.48
N TRP A 56 -31.12 -30.54 16.03
CA TRP A 56 -29.95 -29.75 16.40
C TRP A 56 -29.32 -29.07 15.19
N PHE A 57 -29.18 -29.80 14.09
CA PHE A 57 -28.71 -29.21 12.84
C PHE A 57 -29.65 -28.11 12.35
N LEU A 58 -30.97 -28.31 12.39
CA LEU A 58 -31.94 -27.30 11.97
C LEU A 58 -31.87 -26.03 12.84
N ILE A 59 -31.80 -26.18 14.16
CA ILE A 59 -31.68 -25.04 15.09
C ILE A 59 -30.34 -24.33 14.88
N VAL A 60 -29.22 -25.06 14.80
CA VAL A 60 -27.90 -24.47 14.56
C VAL A 60 -27.86 -23.76 13.20
N SER A 61 -28.28 -24.43 12.14
CA SER A 61 -28.30 -23.87 10.78
C SER A 61 -29.16 -22.63 10.67
N ASN A 62 -30.24 -22.51 11.45
CA ASN A 62 -31.10 -21.32 11.54
C ASN A 62 -30.49 -20.16 12.33
N ASN A 63 -29.54 -20.40 13.23
CA ASN A 63 -29.02 -19.38 14.16
C ASN A 63 -27.57 -18.95 13.89
N ILE A 64 -26.85 -19.62 12.99
CA ILE A 64 -25.51 -19.22 12.59
C ILE A 64 -25.57 -17.99 11.69
N LYS A 65 -24.63 -17.06 11.89
CA LYS A 65 -24.32 -15.97 10.99
C LYS A 65 -23.17 -16.39 10.08
N THR A 66 -23.41 -16.31 8.79
CA THR A 66 -22.47 -16.80 7.77
C THR A 66 -21.92 -15.66 6.92
N ILE A 67 -20.74 -15.94 6.36
CA ILE A 67 -20.17 -15.16 5.26
C ILE A 67 -20.30 -16.05 4.03
N GLY A 68 -21.19 -15.70 3.11
CA GLY A 68 -21.39 -16.41 1.86
C GLY A 68 -20.48 -15.87 0.76
N ASP A 69 -20.14 -16.72 -0.20
CA ASP A 69 -19.68 -16.28 -1.52
C ASP A 69 -20.89 -16.18 -2.45
N VAL A 70 -20.86 -15.35 -3.50
CA VAL A 70 -22.06 -15.16 -4.35
C VAL A 70 -22.53 -16.47 -4.99
N ASN A 71 -21.58 -17.34 -5.38
CA ASN A 71 -21.89 -18.68 -5.91
C ASN A 71 -22.69 -19.54 -4.92
N CYS A 72 -22.48 -19.35 -3.61
CA CYS A 72 -23.24 -20.09 -2.60
C CYS A 72 -24.72 -19.70 -2.58
N LEU A 73 -25.11 -18.52 -3.09
CA LEU A 73 -26.50 -18.04 -3.04
C LEU A 73 -27.44 -18.78 -3.98
N PHE A 74 -26.93 -19.30 -5.09
CA PHE A 74 -27.74 -19.92 -6.14
C PHE A 74 -27.85 -21.44 -6.00
N ASN A 75 -26.98 -22.05 -5.20
CA ASN A 75 -27.02 -23.49 -4.91
C ASN A 75 -27.72 -23.80 -3.55
N ILE A 76 -28.43 -22.84 -2.97
CA ILE A 76 -29.21 -23.03 -1.74
C ILE A 76 -30.55 -23.70 -2.10
N SER A 77 -30.56 -25.01 -2.31
CA SER A 77 -31.80 -25.77 -2.56
C SER A 77 -32.03 -26.91 -1.58
N LYS A 78 -31.34 -26.95 -0.44
CA LYS A 78 -31.51 -28.03 0.54
C LYS A 78 -31.96 -27.45 1.88
N GLU A 79 -33.05 -28.00 2.42
CA GLU A 79 -33.45 -27.86 3.84
C GLU A 79 -32.25 -28.03 4.78
N TRP A 80 -31.31 -28.89 4.37
CA TRP A 80 -30.06 -29.24 5.04
C TRP A 80 -28.85 -28.35 4.66
N SER A 81 -29.07 -27.07 4.33
CA SER A 81 -28.00 -26.10 4.12
C SER A 81 -27.81 -25.20 5.36
N ILE A 82 -26.55 -24.86 5.66
CA ILE A 82 -26.22 -23.82 6.64
C ILE A 82 -26.18 -22.44 6.01
N PHE A 83 -25.84 -22.39 4.73
CA PHE A 83 -26.06 -21.19 3.92
C PHE A 83 -27.55 -21.08 3.66
N LYS A 84 -28.26 -20.46 4.58
CA LYS A 84 -29.61 -19.96 4.37
C LYS A 84 -29.49 -18.49 4.01
N LYS A 85 -30.26 -18.02 3.02
CA LYS A 85 -30.22 -16.61 2.58
C LYS A 85 -30.40 -15.65 3.76
N ASN A 86 -31.33 -15.97 4.67
CA ASN A 86 -31.60 -15.20 5.87
C ASN A 86 -30.45 -15.19 6.89
N ASN A 87 -29.43 -16.03 6.75
CA ASN A 87 -28.32 -16.15 7.70
C ASN A 87 -27.03 -15.52 7.21
N ILE A 88 -27.03 -14.94 6.01
CA ILE A 88 -25.87 -14.33 5.39
C ILE A 88 -25.79 -12.87 5.85
N GLU A 89 -24.80 -12.55 6.69
CA GLU A 89 -24.55 -11.16 7.11
C GLU A 89 -23.56 -10.45 6.19
N SER A 90 -22.72 -11.21 5.48
CA SER A 90 -21.76 -10.66 4.54
C SER A 90 -21.63 -11.54 3.31
N ILE A 91 -21.59 -10.91 2.14
CA ILE A 91 -21.35 -11.59 0.86
C ILE A 91 -19.95 -11.23 0.36
N ARG A 92 -19.27 -12.21 -0.21
CA ARG A 92 -17.99 -12.04 -0.90
C ARG A 92 -18.16 -12.25 -2.40
N ILE A 93 -17.54 -11.37 -3.17
CA ILE A 93 -17.60 -11.37 -4.64
C ILE A 93 -16.18 -11.41 -5.20
N LEU A 94 -15.97 -12.30 -6.17
CA LEU A 94 -14.75 -12.46 -6.95
C LEU A 94 -14.95 -11.85 -8.35
N ASP A 95 -13.86 -11.50 -9.04
CA ASP A 95 -13.91 -10.67 -10.28
C ASP A 95 -14.74 -11.27 -11.41
N ASN A 96 -14.78 -12.60 -11.52
CA ASN A 96 -15.48 -13.29 -12.61
C ASN A 96 -16.98 -13.51 -12.36
N GLN A 97 -17.54 -12.94 -11.29
CA GLN A 97 -18.91 -13.21 -10.83
C GLN A 97 -19.91 -12.12 -11.26
N LEU A 98 -19.77 -11.60 -12.49
CA LEU A 98 -20.61 -10.51 -12.98
C LEU A 98 -22.09 -10.90 -13.08
N LEU A 99 -22.38 -12.10 -13.60
CA LEU A 99 -23.74 -12.62 -13.73
C LEU A 99 -24.38 -12.83 -12.36
N GLU A 100 -23.59 -13.30 -11.41
CA GLU A 100 -23.98 -13.51 -10.02
C GLU A 100 -24.24 -12.18 -9.30
N LEU A 101 -23.53 -11.11 -9.66
CA LEU A 101 -23.77 -9.76 -9.15
C LEU A 101 -25.15 -9.22 -9.59
N LEU A 102 -25.55 -9.48 -10.84
CA LEU A 102 -26.88 -9.12 -11.34
C LEU A 102 -27.99 -9.88 -10.60
N LYS A 103 -27.79 -11.20 -10.43
CA LYS A 103 -28.72 -12.03 -9.66
C LYS A 103 -28.76 -11.60 -8.18
N LEU A 104 -27.62 -11.20 -7.61
CA LEU A 104 -27.53 -10.67 -6.26
C LEU A 104 -28.36 -9.40 -6.10
N ASN A 105 -28.33 -8.49 -7.09
CA ASN A 105 -29.15 -7.27 -7.04
C ASN A 105 -30.63 -7.61 -6.91
N LYS A 106 -31.12 -8.55 -7.73
CA LYS A 106 -32.51 -9.03 -7.67
C LYS A 106 -32.86 -9.57 -6.28
N LEU A 107 -31.98 -10.39 -5.69
CA LEU A 107 -32.19 -10.93 -4.34
C LEU A 107 -32.25 -9.85 -3.25
N ILE A 108 -31.48 -8.76 -3.40
CA ILE A 108 -31.50 -7.61 -2.49
C ILE A 108 -32.82 -6.83 -2.64
N GLU A 109 -33.27 -6.59 -3.87
CA GLU A 109 -34.52 -5.89 -4.16
C GLU A 109 -35.75 -6.65 -3.64
N GLU A 110 -35.75 -7.98 -3.75
CA GLU A 110 -36.80 -8.86 -3.21
C GLU A 110 -36.78 -8.95 -1.67
N LYS A 111 -35.86 -8.26 -0.98
CA LYS A 111 -35.62 -8.38 0.47
C LYS A 111 -35.34 -9.81 0.95
N SER A 112 -34.92 -10.72 0.07
CA SER A 112 -34.67 -12.13 0.40
C SER A 112 -33.46 -12.37 1.32
N MET A 113 -32.72 -11.31 1.68
CA MET A 113 -31.54 -11.34 2.51
C MET A 113 -31.58 -10.25 3.60
N GLU A 114 -32.60 -10.30 4.45
CA GLU A 114 -32.86 -9.28 5.50
C GLU A 114 -31.67 -9.03 6.45
N ASN A 115 -30.85 -10.05 6.69
CA ASN A 115 -29.68 -9.95 7.58
C ASN A 115 -28.40 -9.49 6.88
N LEU A 116 -28.42 -9.26 5.55
CA LEU A 116 -27.26 -8.81 4.81
C LEU A 116 -26.83 -7.42 5.27
N LYS A 117 -25.66 -7.34 5.88
CA LYS A 117 -25.10 -6.10 6.44
C LYS A 117 -23.95 -5.56 5.62
N LYS A 118 -23.31 -6.38 4.79
CA LYS A 118 -22.11 -5.99 4.05
C LYS A 118 -21.92 -6.79 2.77
N ILE A 119 -21.47 -6.13 1.71
CA ILE A 119 -20.91 -6.78 0.51
C ILE A 119 -19.40 -6.50 0.50
N LYS A 120 -18.58 -7.54 0.29
CA LYS A 120 -17.11 -7.44 0.19
C LYS A 120 -16.67 -7.93 -1.19
N ILE A 121 -16.11 -7.06 -2.00
CA ILE A 121 -15.50 -7.44 -3.28
C ILE A 121 -14.02 -7.67 -3.00
N ILE A 122 -13.49 -8.87 -3.25
CA ILE A 122 -12.13 -9.24 -2.82
C ILE A 122 -11.08 -8.94 -3.89
N ASN A 123 -11.41 -9.17 -5.15
CA ASN A 123 -10.43 -9.17 -6.22
C ASN A 123 -10.48 -7.85 -7.02
N SER A 124 -9.68 -7.80 -8.09
CA SER A 124 -9.43 -6.63 -8.90
C SER A 124 -10.56 -6.29 -9.85
N LEU A 125 -11.36 -5.32 -9.42
CA LEU A 125 -12.22 -4.57 -10.32
C LEU A 125 -11.38 -3.76 -11.30
N SER A 126 -11.20 -4.26 -12.52
CA SER A 126 -10.66 -3.50 -13.65
C SER A 126 -11.71 -3.14 -14.69
N SER A 127 -12.84 -3.86 -14.74
CA SER A 127 -13.86 -3.66 -15.77
C SER A 127 -14.80 -2.49 -15.42
N PRO A 128 -14.97 -1.50 -16.34
CA PRO A 128 -16.00 -0.47 -16.20
C PRO A 128 -17.41 -1.06 -16.03
N LEU A 129 -17.68 -2.19 -16.71
CA LEU A 129 -18.96 -2.88 -16.62
C LEU A 129 -19.24 -3.36 -15.19
N PHE A 130 -18.23 -3.84 -14.47
CA PHE A 130 -18.40 -4.26 -13.09
C PHE A 130 -18.76 -3.07 -12.18
N LEU A 131 -18.06 -1.95 -12.32
CA LEU A 131 -18.37 -0.70 -11.59
C LEU A 131 -19.79 -0.22 -11.90
N SER A 132 -20.24 -0.34 -13.15
CA SER A 132 -21.61 -0.01 -13.57
C SER A 132 -22.69 -0.84 -12.89
N ILE A 133 -22.39 -2.11 -12.57
CA ILE A 133 -23.34 -2.97 -11.88
C ILE A 133 -23.28 -2.70 -10.39
N ILE A 134 -22.09 -2.48 -9.82
CA ILE A 134 -21.97 -2.06 -8.42
C ILE A 134 -22.78 -0.80 -8.19
N SER A 135 -22.67 0.24 -9.03
CA SER A 135 -23.39 1.50 -8.82
C SER A 135 -24.92 1.32 -8.80
N LYS A 136 -25.43 0.32 -9.52
CA LYS A 136 -26.86 -0.03 -9.56
C LYS A 136 -27.32 -0.85 -8.35
N LEU A 137 -26.42 -1.38 -7.53
CA LEU A 137 -26.80 -2.15 -6.34
C LEU A 137 -27.49 -1.25 -5.31
N LYS A 138 -28.73 -1.57 -4.95
CA LYS A 138 -29.49 -0.89 -3.88
C LYS A 138 -29.01 -1.34 -2.48
N PHE A 139 -27.71 -1.18 -2.20
CA PHE A 139 -27.08 -1.63 -0.96
C PHE A 139 -25.97 -0.69 -0.49
N SER A 140 -26.15 -0.01 0.65
CA SER A 140 -25.30 1.11 1.07
C SER A 140 -23.97 0.77 1.77
N ASN A 141 -23.68 -0.51 2.05
CA ASN A 141 -22.49 -0.93 2.80
C ASN A 141 -21.59 -1.86 2.01
N ILE A 142 -21.26 -1.47 0.77
CA ILE A 142 -20.30 -2.19 -0.07
C ILE A 142 -18.88 -1.81 0.34
N LYS A 143 -18.02 -2.81 0.52
CA LYS A 143 -16.59 -2.63 0.76
C LYS A 143 -15.80 -3.30 -0.35
N ILE A 144 -14.90 -2.57 -0.98
CA ILE A 144 -14.01 -3.11 -2.00
C ILE A 144 -12.65 -3.34 -1.37
N GLN A 145 -12.10 -4.53 -1.54
CA GLN A 145 -10.76 -4.86 -1.05
C GLN A 145 -9.69 -4.32 -1.99
N PHE A 146 -9.87 -4.49 -3.30
CA PHE A 146 -8.95 -4.03 -4.31
C PHE A 146 -9.75 -3.44 -5.49
N LEU A 147 -9.47 -2.19 -5.85
CA LEU A 147 -10.04 -1.52 -7.00
C LEU A 147 -8.89 -1.12 -7.92
N ASN A 148 -8.93 -1.52 -9.18
CA ASN A 148 -7.90 -1.22 -10.15
C ASN A 148 -8.47 -0.34 -11.26
N LEU A 149 -8.13 0.94 -11.26
CA LEU A 149 -8.57 1.87 -12.27
C LEU A 149 -7.54 1.86 -13.41
N ASN A 150 -7.71 0.94 -14.35
CA ASN A 150 -6.87 0.87 -15.55
C ASN A 150 -7.64 1.42 -16.74
N ASP A 151 -7.03 2.34 -17.47
CA ASP A 151 -7.50 2.83 -18.77
C ASP A 151 -9.00 3.25 -18.77
N LEU A 152 -9.48 3.80 -17.66
CA LEU A 152 -10.84 4.33 -17.59
C LEU A 152 -10.92 5.63 -18.39
N ASN A 153 -11.58 5.57 -19.55
CA ASN A 153 -11.96 6.76 -20.28
C ASN A 153 -12.99 7.60 -19.48
N ASP A 154 -12.96 8.91 -19.67
CA ASP A 154 -13.78 9.91 -19.00
C ASP A 154 -15.28 9.65 -19.10
N GLU A 155 -15.71 9.10 -20.23
CA GLU A 155 -17.12 8.79 -20.48
C GLU A 155 -17.66 7.75 -19.49
N TYR A 156 -16.88 6.71 -19.17
CA TYR A 156 -17.32 5.69 -18.20
C TYR A 156 -17.50 6.29 -16.81
N LEU A 157 -16.61 7.19 -16.42
CA LEU A 157 -16.60 7.78 -15.08
C LEU A 157 -17.80 8.67 -14.81
N LYS A 158 -18.31 9.36 -15.84
CA LYS A 158 -19.55 10.14 -15.75
C LYS A 158 -20.78 9.25 -15.56
N MET A 159 -20.73 7.99 -15.99
CA MET A 159 -21.86 7.05 -15.84
C MET A 159 -22.00 6.49 -14.42
N PHE A 160 -20.99 6.65 -13.56
CA PHE A 160 -20.96 5.97 -12.27
C PHE A 160 -21.25 6.95 -11.11
N ASP A 161 -22.52 7.14 -10.78
CA ASP A 161 -22.90 7.73 -9.48
C ASP A 161 -22.78 6.64 -8.39
N ILE A 162 -21.56 6.37 -7.94
CA ILE A 162 -21.30 5.26 -7.02
C ILE A 162 -21.52 5.71 -5.57
N THR A 163 -22.78 5.89 -5.18
CA THR A 163 -23.13 6.35 -3.82
C THR A 163 -22.99 5.29 -2.72
N ASN A 164 -22.89 4.02 -3.12
CA ASN A 164 -23.17 2.87 -2.27
C ASN A 164 -21.91 2.13 -1.75
N ILE A 165 -20.71 2.53 -2.19
CA ILE A 165 -19.45 2.01 -1.64
C ILE A 165 -19.06 2.80 -0.40
N LYS A 166 -18.94 2.09 0.73
CA LYS A 166 -18.56 2.66 2.03
C LYS A 166 -17.05 2.82 2.20
N SER A 167 -16.26 1.91 1.65
CA SER A 167 -14.80 1.95 1.77
C SER A 167 -14.10 1.11 0.71
N ILE A 168 -12.98 1.62 0.20
CA ILE A 168 -11.98 0.85 -0.55
C ILE A 168 -10.79 0.58 0.37
N PHE A 169 -10.24 -0.63 0.35
CA PHE A 169 -9.03 -0.95 1.12
C PHE A 169 -7.76 -0.62 0.33
N PHE A 170 -7.66 -1.10 -0.90
CA PHE A 170 -6.56 -0.87 -1.81
C PHE A 170 -7.09 -0.28 -3.12
N LEU A 171 -6.54 0.86 -3.52
CA LEU A 171 -6.80 1.50 -4.81
C LEU A 171 -5.51 1.47 -5.63
N ARG A 172 -5.57 0.87 -6.80
CA ARG A 172 -4.54 0.98 -7.83
C ARG A 172 -5.06 1.87 -8.95
N VAL A 173 -4.21 2.77 -9.43
CA VAL A 173 -4.52 3.67 -10.55
C VAL A 173 -3.44 3.50 -11.60
N ASP A 174 -3.81 2.94 -12.74
CA ASP A 174 -2.93 2.83 -13.90
C ASP A 174 -3.42 3.82 -14.99
N ASN A 175 -2.56 4.76 -15.40
CA ASN A 175 -2.80 5.66 -16.55
C ASN A 175 -4.12 6.47 -16.56
N CYS A 176 -4.67 6.84 -15.39
CA CYS A 176 -5.92 7.59 -15.34
C CYS A 176 -5.66 9.11 -15.39
N SER A 177 -5.84 9.74 -16.56
CA SER A 177 -5.72 11.20 -16.74
C SER A 177 -6.66 11.99 -15.82
N ASN A 178 -7.85 11.46 -15.55
CA ASN A 178 -8.91 12.13 -14.79
C ASN A 178 -9.20 11.51 -13.42
N ILE A 179 -8.16 11.00 -12.75
CA ILE A 179 -8.29 10.40 -11.42
C ILE A 179 -8.97 11.31 -10.39
N ILE A 180 -8.79 12.63 -10.50
CA ILE A 180 -9.50 13.63 -9.69
C ILE A 180 -11.00 13.44 -9.85
N ASN A 181 -11.52 13.40 -11.08
CA ASN A 181 -12.96 13.25 -11.33
C ASN A 181 -13.46 11.90 -10.82
N VAL A 182 -12.67 10.84 -10.96
CA VAL A 182 -13.02 9.53 -10.36
C VAL A 182 -13.17 9.67 -8.86
N LEU A 183 -12.17 10.23 -8.19
CA LEU A 183 -12.16 10.36 -6.73
C LEU A 183 -13.23 11.35 -6.24
N LYS A 184 -13.58 12.37 -7.04
CA LYS A 184 -14.71 13.29 -6.80
C LYS A 184 -16.04 12.55 -6.93
N ASN A 185 -16.23 11.69 -7.94
CA ASN A 185 -17.45 10.89 -8.09
C ASN A 185 -17.56 9.80 -7.03
N LEU A 186 -16.43 9.39 -6.47
CA LEU A 186 -16.34 8.57 -5.27
C LEU A 186 -16.59 9.36 -3.96
N LYS A 187 -17.22 10.55 -4.06
CA LYS A 187 -17.67 11.45 -2.99
C LYS A 187 -18.20 10.81 -1.70
N PRO A 188 -18.96 9.69 -1.72
CA PRO A 188 -19.52 9.09 -0.50
C PRO A 188 -18.48 8.43 0.41
N PHE A 189 -17.24 8.27 -0.04
CA PHE A 189 -16.18 7.82 0.85
C PHE A 189 -15.97 8.84 1.96
N LYS A 190 -16.42 8.46 3.17
CA LYS A 190 -16.05 9.14 4.42
C LYS A 190 -14.53 9.15 4.66
N SER A 191 -13.76 8.35 3.93
CA SER A 191 -12.31 8.20 4.09
C SER A 191 -11.66 7.67 2.82
N ILE A 192 -10.47 8.16 2.46
CA ILE A 192 -9.67 7.64 1.35
C ILE A 192 -9.26 6.17 1.59
N PRO A 193 -9.02 5.40 0.52
CA PRO A 193 -8.42 4.06 0.63
C PRO A 193 -7.24 4.01 1.60
N LYS A 194 -7.12 2.92 2.36
CA LYS A 194 -5.98 2.73 3.27
C LYS A 194 -4.66 2.56 2.54
N HIS A 195 -4.72 2.05 1.31
CA HIS A 195 -3.58 1.79 0.45
C HIS A 195 -3.87 2.39 -0.92
N ILE A 196 -2.96 3.22 -1.41
CA ILE A 196 -2.96 3.74 -2.77
C ILE A 196 -1.67 3.29 -3.47
N GLU A 197 -1.83 2.77 -4.67
CA GLU A 197 -0.76 2.52 -5.63
C GLU A 197 -1.06 3.28 -6.92
N ILE A 198 -0.10 4.09 -7.38
CA ILE A 198 -0.16 4.84 -8.62
C ILE A 198 0.89 4.25 -9.55
N VAL A 199 0.46 3.84 -10.73
CA VAL A 199 1.32 3.41 -11.81
C VAL A 199 1.05 4.35 -12.97
N SER A 200 1.92 5.34 -13.16
CA SER A 200 1.79 6.24 -14.32
C SER A 200 2.81 5.88 -15.39
N LEU A 201 2.34 5.66 -16.62
CA LEU A 201 3.18 5.48 -17.80
C LEU A 201 3.19 6.72 -18.71
N PHE A 202 2.09 7.48 -18.75
CA PHE A 202 1.89 8.52 -19.78
C PHE A 202 1.53 9.90 -19.23
N ASN A 203 0.77 9.98 -18.13
CA ASN A 203 0.22 11.25 -17.64
C ASN A 203 0.61 11.49 -16.19
N ARG A 204 1.12 12.68 -15.91
CA ARG A 204 1.49 13.05 -14.56
C ARG A 204 0.32 12.99 -13.60
N PHE A 205 0.48 12.25 -12.51
CA PHE A 205 -0.60 12.15 -11.54
C PHE A 205 -0.83 13.51 -10.86
N PRO A 206 -2.08 13.98 -10.73
CA PRO A 206 -2.38 15.28 -10.16
C PRO A 206 -2.33 15.27 -8.62
N TYR A 207 -1.14 15.10 -8.05
CA TYR A 207 -0.95 14.96 -6.59
C TYR A 207 -1.46 16.21 -5.85
N LYS A 208 -1.11 17.41 -6.34
CA LYS A 208 -1.55 18.68 -5.73
C LYS A 208 -3.07 18.75 -5.61
N GLN A 209 -3.81 18.43 -6.68
CA GLN A 209 -5.26 18.47 -6.66
C GLN A 209 -5.85 17.37 -5.78
N LEU A 210 -5.25 16.18 -5.73
CA LEU A 210 -5.73 15.10 -4.86
C LEU A 210 -5.58 15.46 -3.37
N PHE A 211 -4.46 16.09 -3.03
CA PHE A 211 -4.03 16.26 -1.65
C PHE A 211 -4.35 17.65 -1.09
N TYR A 212 -4.51 18.67 -1.93
CA TYR A 212 -4.67 20.06 -1.49
C TYR A 212 -5.99 20.72 -1.89
N ASP A 213 -6.65 20.29 -2.97
CA ASP A 213 -7.90 20.94 -3.41
C ASP A 213 -8.95 20.86 -2.28
N ASN A 214 -9.39 22.00 -1.76
CA ASN A 214 -10.36 22.09 -0.66
C ASN A 214 -11.66 21.35 -0.96
N GLU A 215 -12.01 21.14 -2.24
CA GLU A 215 -13.13 20.29 -2.64
C GLU A 215 -12.97 18.84 -2.18
N PHE A 216 -11.73 18.34 -2.12
CA PHE A 216 -11.35 17.13 -1.42
C PHE A 216 -11.00 17.46 0.02
N ASN A 217 -12.02 17.61 0.87
CA ASN A 217 -11.87 17.71 2.33
C ASN A 217 -10.60 16.98 2.84
N LEU A 218 -9.56 17.75 3.20
CA LEU A 218 -8.22 17.29 3.64
C LEU A 218 -8.26 16.16 4.69
N ASN A 219 -9.36 16.11 5.45
CA ASN A 219 -9.62 15.03 6.42
C ASN A 219 -9.69 13.62 5.80
N LYS A 220 -9.92 13.51 4.48
CA LYS A 220 -10.09 12.20 3.83
C LYS A 220 -8.79 11.40 3.77
N THR A 221 -7.64 12.02 3.57
CA THR A 221 -6.32 11.37 3.40
C THR A 221 -5.72 10.89 4.72
N GLN A 222 -6.28 11.30 5.86
CA GLN A 222 -5.83 10.84 7.18
C GLN A 222 -5.92 9.32 7.36
N SER A 223 -6.72 8.60 6.57
CA SER A 223 -6.78 7.14 6.62
C SER A 223 -5.70 6.42 5.81
N LEU A 224 -4.95 7.15 4.97
CA LEU A 224 -3.91 6.57 4.11
C LEU A 224 -2.76 6.03 4.96
N LYS A 225 -2.40 4.77 4.73
CA LYS A 225 -1.32 4.06 5.43
C LYS A 225 -0.20 3.63 4.50
N THR A 226 -0.50 3.39 3.23
CA THR A 226 0.50 3.01 2.24
C THR A 226 0.29 3.84 0.99
N PHE A 227 1.38 4.39 0.50
CA PHE A 227 1.45 5.09 -0.77
C PHE A 227 2.60 4.52 -1.58
N LYS A 228 2.30 4.17 -2.84
CA LYS A 228 3.29 3.71 -3.80
C LYS A 228 3.11 4.47 -5.10
N SER A 229 4.15 5.14 -5.58
CA SER A 229 4.24 5.58 -6.97
C SER A 229 5.28 4.75 -7.69
N THR A 230 4.97 4.34 -8.91
CA THR A 230 5.92 3.66 -9.79
C THR A 230 5.78 4.19 -11.19
N ASN A 231 6.90 4.15 -11.88
CA ASN A 231 7.09 4.52 -13.27
C ASN A 231 7.19 6.02 -13.59
N GLU A 232 6.96 6.89 -12.62
CA GLU A 232 7.08 8.34 -12.74
C GLU A 232 7.91 8.91 -11.59
N ASP A 233 8.84 9.83 -11.87
CA ASP A 233 9.59 10.53 -10.83
C ASP A 233 8.72 11.58 -10.13
N ILE A 234 8.60 11.46 -8.81
CA ILE A 234 7.87 12.41 -7.98
C ILE A 234 8.73 13.68 -7.79
N THR A 235 8.15 14.87 -7.92
CA THR A 235 8.87 16.11 -7.54
C THR A 235 8.81 16.39 -6.05
N ILE A 236 9.69 17.28 -5.57
CA ILE A 236 9.70 17.74 -4.19
C ILE A 236 8.35 18.36 -3.78
N GLU A 237 7.73 19.16 -4.64
CA GLU A 237 6.38 19.71 -4.43
C GLU A 237 5.34 18.60 -4.17
N GLU A 238 5.33 17.55 -4.98
CA GLU A 238 4.35 16.46 -4.85
C GLU A 238 4.60 15.60 -3.62
N LEU A 239 5.87 15.32 -3.32
CA LEU A 239 6.27 14.60 -2.11
C LEU A 239 5.85 15.35 -0.85
N TYR A 240 5.96 16.68 -0.86
CA TYR A 240 5.42 17.53 0.19
C TYR A 240 3.91 17.37 0.34
N TYR A 241 3.13 17.43 -0.74
CA TYR A 241 1.68 17.26 -0.67
C TYR A 241 1.26 15.88 -0.17
N ILE A 242 1.96 14.82 -0.58
CA ILE A 242 1.70 13.44 -0.12
C ILE A 242 1.87 13.36 1.40
N LEU A 243 2.97 13.88 1.94
CA LEU A 243 3.29 13.79 3.37
C LEU A 243 2.43 14.71 4.23
N SER A 244 2.30 15.98 3.85
CA SER A 244 1.50 16.98 4.59
C SER A 244 0.04 16.55 4.73
N SER A 245 -0.50 15.90 3.70
CA SER A 245 -1.89 15.46 3.69
C SER A 245 -2.11 14.10 4.33
N SER A 246 -1.06 13.31 4.57
CA SER A 246 -1.19 11.91 5.00
C SER A 246 -0.47 11.63 6.33
N PRO A 247 -0.87 12.26 7.45
CA PRO A 247 -0.14 12.17 8.72
C PRO A 247 -0.06 10.76 9.32
N ASN A 248 -0.91 9.83 8.87
CA ASN A 248 -0.93 8.42 9.30
C ASN A 248 -0.21 7.48 8.31
N LEU A 249 0.49 8.02 7.31
CA LEU A 249 1.22 7.25 6.32
C LEU A 249 2.32 6.43 7.00
N LYS A 250 2.32 5.11 6.76
CA LYS A 250 3.28 4.16 7.35
C LYS A 250 4.32 3.65 6.37
N PHE A 251 3.93 3.54 5.11
CA PHE A 251 4.75 2.97 4.04
C PHE A 251 4.73 3.91 2.86
N LEU A 252 5.88 4.45 2.50
CA LEU A 252 6.07 5.32 1.35
C LEU A 252 7.05 4.65 0.38
N ASN A 253 6.61 4.38 -0.85
CA ASN A 253 7.47 3.88 -1.93
C ASN A 253 7.35 4.81 -3.13
N ILE A 254 8.44 5.47 -3.49
CA ILE A 254 8.43 6.51 -4.52
C ILE A 254 9.61 6.32 -5.46
N ASP A 255 9.39 6.71 -6.71
CA ASP A 255 10.46 6.90 -7.68
C ASP A 255 10.86 8.39 -7.61
N LEU A 256 12.15 8.67 -7.45
CA LEU A 256 12.71 10.03 -7.42
C LEU A 256 13.90 10.08 -8.39
N CYS A 257 14.06 11.16 -9.16
CA CYS A 257 15.29 11.37 -9.91
C CYS A 257 16.30 12.13 -9.04
N LEU A 258 17.27 11.41 -8.48
CA LEU A 258 18.19 12.00 -7.52
C LEU A 258 19.27 12.86 -8.17
N ASN A 259 19.60 12.62 -9.44
CA ASN A 259 20.48 13.50 -10.21
C ASN A 259 19.83 14.87 -10.46
N LYS A 260 18.51 14.88 -10.69
CA LYS A 260 17.73 16.12 -10.81
C LYS A 260 17.69 16.84 -9.47
N LEU A 261 17.52 16.11 -8.36
CA LEU A 261 17.60 16.68 -7.02
C LEU A 261 18.98 17.29 -6.74
N ASP A 262 20.05 16.56 -7.05
CA ASP A 262 21.44 17.03 -6.92
C ASP A 262 21.69 18.31 -7.70
N PHE A 263 21.19 18.37 -8.94
CA PHE A 263 21.28 19.57 -9.77
C PHE A 263 20.63 20.79 -9.10
N TYR A 264 19.42 20.65 -8.53
CA TYR A 264 18.76 21.77 -7.84
C TYR A 264 19.46 22.17 -6.54
N LEU A 265 20.03 21.20 -5.81
CA LEU A 265 20.79 21.46 -4.59
C LEU A 265 22.13 22.16 -4.88
N ASN A 266 22.81 21.82 -5.99
CA ASN A 266 24.10 22.39 -6.39
C ASN A 266 24.00 23.70 -7.18
N LYS A 267 22.86 23.98 -7.81
CA LYS A 267 22.61 25.29 -8.46
C LYS A 267 22.63 26.45 -7.47
N GLN A 268 22.52 26.16 -6.17
CA GLN A 268 22.64 27.17 -5.14
C GLN A 268 24.04 27.78 -5.19
N PRO A 269 24.18 29.13 -5.10
CA PRO A 269 25.49 29.77 -5.09
C PRO A 269 26.35 29.13 -4.01
N GLN A 270 27.55 28.69 -4.41
CA GLN A 270 28.53 27.94 -3.61
C GLN A 270 28.57 28.42 -2.15
N GLN A 271 27.76 27.79 -1.30
CA GLN A 271 27.92 27.87 0.13
C GLN A 271 28.92 26.80 0.51
N GLN A 272 29.93 27.22 1.27
CA GLN A 272 30.85 26.33 1.96
C GLN A 272 30.05 25.57 3.03
N PHE A 273 29.32 24.54 2.62
CA PHE A 273 28.89 23.50 3.56
C PHE A 273 30.17 22.82 4.03
N TYR A 274 30.66 23.22 5.21
CA TYR A 274 31.56 22.37 5.94
C TYR A 274 30.74 21.15 6.37
N PRO A 275 31.11 19.93 5.96
CA PRO A 275 30.44 18.73 6.43
C PRO A 275 30.78 18.59 7.93
N SER A 276 30.03 19.26 8.80
CA SER A 276 29.93 18.80 10.17
C SER A 276 29.24 17.43 10.11
N LEU A 277 29.78 16.47 10.86
CA LEU A 277 29.12 15.17 11.05
C LEU A 277 27.72 15.32 11.64
N GLU A 278 27.43 16.46 12.28
CA GLU A 278 26.10 16.84 12.71
C GLU A 278 25.28 17.34 11.52
N CYS A 279 24.14 16.68 11.29
CA CYS A 279 23.16 17.05 10.28
C CYS A 279 22.55 18.44 10.54
N ASP A 280 23.26 19.52 10.20
CA ASP A 280 22.66 20.86 10.17
C ASP A 280 21.96 21.08 8.83
N CYS A 281 20.64 20.83 8.82
CA CYS A 281 19.80 21.07 7.66
C CYS A 281 19.38 22.53 7.49
N ASN A 282 19.77 23.44 8.40
CA ASN A 282 19.08 24.73 8.53
C ASN A 282 19.69 25.86 7.70
N SER A 283 20.77 25.64 6.94
CA SER A 283 21.44 26.69 6.18
C SER A 283 21.44 26.41 4.67
N ILE A 284 20.37 26.76 3.96
CA ILE A 284 20.45 27.05 2.53
C ILE A 284 20.19 28.56 2.39
N ILE A 285 21.24 29.36 2.19
CA ILE A 285 21.09 30.80 1.93
C ILE A 285 20.63 31.02 0.47
N TYR A 286 19.68 31.93 0.29
CA TYR A 286 18.87 32.15 -0.92
C TYR A 286 19.56 33.04 -1.97
N ASN A 287 19.28 32.79 -3.26
CA ASN A 287 19.47 33.74 -4.35
C ASN A 287 18.20 33.79 -5.23
N ASP A 288 17.81 34.99 -5.64
CA ASP A 288 16.47 35.35 -6.13
C ASP A 288 16.13 34.98 -7.59
N ASN A 289 16.91 34.15 -8.30
CA ASN A 289 16.67 33.94 -9.73
C ASN A 289 16.60 32.45 -10.12
N GLU A 290 15.36 32.00 -10.37
CA GLU A 290 14.88 30.85 -11.16
C GLU A 290 14.47 29.52 -10.50
N ASP A 291 14.53 29.32 -9.18
CA ASP A 291 13.93 28.11 -8.57
C ASP A 291 13.35 28.33 -7.15
N GLU A 292 12.78 29.51 -6.88
CA GLU A 292 12.12 29.82 -5.60
C GLU A 292 11.11 28.76 -5.17
N SER A 293 10.39 28.18 -6.14
CA SER A 293 9.40 27.12 -5.87
C SER A 293 10.04 25.85 -5.31
N PHE A 294 11.19 25.42 -5.83
CA PHE A 294 11.88 24.24 -5.34
C PHE A 294 12.34 24.46 -3.90
N LEU A 295 13.00 25.58 -3.62
CA LEU A 295 13.49 25.90 -2.28
C LEU A 295 12.35 26.00 -1.27
N PHE A 296 11.27 26.70 -1.64
CA PHE A 296 10.07 26.80 -0.82
C PHE A 296 9.53 25.42 -0.43
N TYR A 297 9.33 24.52 -1.41
CA TYR A 297 8.82 23.18 -1.12
C TYR A 297 9.85 22.28 -0.44
N TRP A 298 11.14 22.47 -0.67
CA TRP A 298 12.20 21.74 0.01
C TRP A 298 12.21 22.04 1.51
N GLU A 299 12.12 23.31 1.90
CA GLU A 299 12.01 23.72 3.30
C GLU A 299 10.78 23.11 3.98
N LEU A 300 9.61 23.23 3.34
CA LEU A 300 8.39 22.60 3.83
C LEU A 300 8.51 21.08 3.95
N LEU A 301 9.14 20.45 2.96
CA LEU A 301 9.34 19.01 2.94
C LEU A 301 10.22 18.53 4.09
N LYS A 302 11.29 19.26 4.44
CA LYS A 302 12.16 18.93 5.58
C LYS A 302 11.36 18.85 6.87
N ASP A 303 10.50 19.82 7.13
CA ASP A 303 9.63 19.81 8.32
C ASP A 303 8.65 18.65 8.27
N GLN A 304 8.01 18.41 7.13
CA GLN A 304 7.10 17.26 6.99
C GLN A 304 7.83 15.96 7.29
N PHE A 305 9.01 15.71 6.72
CA PHE A 305 9.79 14.50 7.02
C PHE A 305 10.20 14.44 8.48
N ARG A 306 10.77 15.50 9.05
CA ARG A 306 11.28 15.51 10.42
C ARG A 306 10.19 15.17 11.44
N TYR A 307 9.00 15.74 11.26
CA TYR A 307 7.90 15.61 12.23
C TYR A 307 6.89 14.52 11.89
N HIS A 308 7.05 13.78 10.78
CA HIS A 308 6.13 12.70 10.42
C HIS A 308 6.27 11.50 11.36
N LYS A 309 5.35 11.37 12.34
CA LYS A 309 5.44 10.39 13.45
C LYS A 309 5.15 8.94 13.07
N ASN A 310 4.48 8.70 11.95
CA ASN A 310 3.95 7.37 11.59
C ASN A 310 4.72 6.67 10.46
N LEU A 311 5.73 7.31 9.86
CA LEU A 311 6.37 6.82 8.63
C LEU A 311 7.40 5.74 8.97
N ASN A 312 6.94 4.50 9.11
CA ASN A 312 7.79 3.39 9.54
C ASN A 312 8.69 2.83 8.43
N SER A 313 8.30 2.95 7.16
CA SER A 313 9.03 2.39 6.03
C SER A 313 9.10 3.38 4.87
N LEU A 314 10.32 3.65 4.43
CA LEU A 314 10.62 4.49 3.26
C LEU A 314 11.34 3.67 2.20
N ARG A 315 10.85 3.72 0.98
CA ARG A 315 11.52 3.18 -0.21
C ARG A 315 11.66 4.27 -1.26
N ILE A 316 12.89 4.51 -1.69
CA ILE A 316 13.24 5.44 -2.76
C ILE A 316 13.85 4.63 -3.89
N ASN A 317 13.26 4.67 -5.07
CA ASN A 317 13.88 4.15 -6.28
C ASN A 317 14.43 5.34 -7.08
N ASN A 318 15.74 5.37 -7.32
CA ASN A 318 16.33 6.36 -8.20
C ASN A 318 15.91 6.05 -9.64
N LYS A 319 15.05 6.91 -10.20
CA LYS A 319 14.55 6.79 -11.56
C LYS A 319 14.62 8.16 -12.23
N CYS A 320 15.52 8.30 -13.20
CA CYS A 320 15.64 9.47 -14.06
C CYS A 320 15.23 9.11 -15.49
N SER A 321 14.75 10.08 -16.27
CA SER A 321 14.54 9.88 -17.70
C SER A 321 15.87 9.58 -18.40
N THR A 322 15.84 8.75 -19.43
CA THR A 322 17.03 8.20 -20.13
C THR A 322 17.93 9.27 -20.75
N GLU A 323 17.41 10.45 -21.05
CA GLU A 323 18.16 11.53 -21.70
C GLU A 323 19.31 12.08 -20.84
N ASN A 324 19.26 11.88 -19.51
CA ASN A 324 20.28 12.37 -18.58
C ASN A 324 21.00 11.26 -17.79
N TYR A 325 20.93 10.00 -18.25
CA TYR A 325 21.53 8.87 -17.54
C TYR A 325 23.06 8.79 -17.66
N ASN A 326 23.68 9.67 -18.45
CA ASN A 326 25.14 9.78 -18.49
C ASN A 326 25.64 10.30 -17.14
N GLU A 327 25.89 9.36 -16.24
CA GLU A 327 27.03 9.31 -15.32
C GLU A 327 27.13 10.34 -14.19
N ASN A 328 26.18 11.26 -14.02
CA ASN A 328 26.27 12.18 -12.90
C ASN A 328 26.00 11.43 -11.58
N LEU A 329 27.08 11.19 -10.85
CA LEU A 329 27.06 10.93 -9.42
C LEU A 329 26.29 12.06 -8.74
N ILE A 330 25.59 11.72 -7.66
CA ILE A 330 25.24 12.76 -6.71
C ILE A 330 26.55 13.35 -6.20
N SER A 331 26.69 14.66 -6.31
CA SER A 331 27.83 15.37 -5.76
C SER A 331 27.99 15.07 -4.27
N ASP A 332 29.23 15.00 -3.80
CA ASP A 332 29.50 14.82 -2.37
C ASP A 332 28.93 15.98 -1.52
N SER A 333 28.71 17.17 -2.10
CA SER A 333 28.06 18.32 -1.46
C SER A 333 26.56 18.11 -1.20
N SER A 334 25.83 17.47 -2.11
CA SER A 334 24.38 17.20 -1.92
C SER A 334 24.10 16.02 -1.01
N ILE A 335 25.05 15.08 -0.87
CA ILE A 335 24.86 13.85 -0.10
C ILE A 335 24.45 14.13 1.36
N PRO A 336 25.16 14.98 2.13
CA PRO A 336 24.76 15.31 3.49
C PRO A 336 23.33 15.88 3.53
N ILE A 337 22.98 16.77 2.61
CA ILE A 337 21.66 17.42 2.57
C ILE A 337 20.54 16.39 2.38
N ILE A 338 20.70 15.48 1.41
CA ILE A 338 19.74 14.40 1.14
C ILE A 338 19.71 13.39 2.29
N ALA A 339 20.88 13.02 2.82
CA ALA A 339 21.00 12.08 3.93
C ALA A 339 20.28 12.60 5.17
N CYS A 340 20.41 13.90 5.47
CA CYS A 340 19.84 14.49 6.66
C CYS A 340 18.32 14.61 6.60
N LEU A 341 17.73 14.83 5.41
CA LEU A 341 16.27 14.74 5.22
C LEU A 341 15.72 13.39 5.73
N ILE A 342 16.39 12.29 5.38
CA ILE A 342 16.00 10.93 5.78
C ILE A 342 16.39 10.67 7.25
N SER A 343 17.57 11.14 7.66
CA SER A 343 18.14 10.80 8.97
C SER A 343 17.43 11.48 10.14
N ASN A 344 16.83 12.65 9.89
CA ASN A 344 16.11 13.40 10.91
C ASN A 344 14.72 12.83 11.24
N ASN A 345 14.18 11.91 10.45
CA ASN A 345 12.91 11.23 10.78
C ASN A 345 13.16 10.02 11.70
N LYS A 346 12.78 10.16 12.97
CA LYS A 346 12.94 9.13 14.02
C LYS A 346 11.87 8.01 14.00
N SER A 347 10.86 8.13 13.15
CA SER A 347 9.82 7.10 12.98
C SER A 347 10.22 6.01 11.98
N ILE A 348 11.14 6.28 11.06
CA ILE A 348 11.58 5.33 10.03
C ILE A 348 12.32 4.17 10.69
N LYS A 349 11.82 2.95 10.46
CA LYS A 349 12.43 1.69 10.90
C LYS A 349 13.05 0.91 9.75
N THR A 350 12.49 1.06 8.55
CA THR A 350 12.97 0.38 7.34
C THR A 350 13.24 1.39 6.24
N LEU A 351 14.47 1.41 5.74
CA LEU A 351 14.88 2.21 4.59
C LEU A 351 15.30 1.29 3.44
N LYS A 352 14.74 1.53 2.26
CA LYS A 352 15.16 0.86 1.03
C LYS A 352 15.52 1.87 -0.04
N ILE A 353 16.76 1.86 -0.51
CA ILE A 353 17.22 2.73 -1.60
C ILE A 353 17.60 1.83 -2.78
N VAL A 354 17.04 2.12 -3.94
CA VAL A 354 17.17 1.28 -5.14
C VAL A 354 17.77 2.11 -6.25
N ASN A 355 18.71 1.54 -7.00
CA ASN A 355 19.34 2.13 -8.18
C ASN A 355 20.21 3.37 -7.90
N PHE A 356 20.85 3.40 -6.74
CA PHE A 356 21.73 4.51 -6.35
C PHE A 356 23.18 4.27 -6.76
N ASN A 357 23.96 5.34 -6.91
CA ASN A 357 25.35 5.31 -7.42
C ASN A 357 26.42 5.71 -6.38
N SER A 358 26.06 6.14 -5.17
CA SER A 358 27.03 6.50 -4.13
C SER A 358 26.77 5.82 -2.78
N LEU A 359 27.78 5.16 -2.23
CA LEU A 359 27.67 4.54 -0.92
C LEU A 359 27.77 5.55 0.23
N ASN A 360 28.26 6.76 -0.04
CA ASN A 360 28.33 7.85 0.93
C ASN A 360 26.94 8.21 1.47
N LEU A 361 25.87 8.19 0.65
CA LEU A 361 24.51 8.41 1.14
C LEU A 361 24.12 7.41 2.22
N LEU A 362 24.39 6.13 2.01
CA LEU A 362 24.10 5.09 2.99
C LEU A 362 24.95 5.30 4.26
N LYS A 363 26.23 5.59 4.11
CA LYS A 363 27.14 5.89 5.22
C LYS A 363 26.62 7.04 6.08
N PHE A 364 26.27 8.18 5.47
CA PHE A 364 25.74 9.33 6.20
C PHE A 364 24.45 8.99 6.95
N ILE A 365 23.54 8.22 6.36
CA ILE A 365 22.29 7.83 7.03
C ILE A 365 22.54 6.84 8.17
N LEU A 366 23.44 5.87 7.99
CA LEU A 366 23.81 4.90 9.03
C LEU A 366 24.38 5.59 10.28
N LEU A 367 25.20 6.63 10.08
CA LEU A 367 25.83 7.37 11.18
C LEU A 367 24.84 8.31 11.89
N ASN A 368 23.86 8.86 11.19
CA ASN A 368 22.98 9.92 11.72
C ASN A 368 21.57 9.46 12.13
N ASN A 369 21.13 8.26 11.74
CA ASN A 369 19.82 7.74 12.11
C ASN A 369 19.92 6.42 12.87
N ASP A 370 19.81 6.52 14.18
CA ASP A 370 19.82 5.41 15.10
C ASP A 370 18.53 4.58 15.11
N THR A 371 17.44 5.11 14.54
CA THR A 371 16.10 4.51 14.62
C THR A 371 15.79 3.52 13.50
N ILE A 372 16.52 3.59 12.38
CA ILE A 372 16.38 2.66 11.27
C ILE A 372 17.08 1.36 11.64
N ILE A 373 16.32 0.27 11.63
CA ILE A 373 16.78 -1.07 11.97
C ILE A 373 16.97 -1.96 10.75
N HIS A 374 16.41 -1.60 9.60
CA HIS A 374 16.51 -2.39 8.38
C HIS A 374 16.87 -1.49 7.19
N TYR A 375 18.03 -1.73 6.60
CA TYR A 375 18.48 -1.07 5.38
C TYR A 375 18.52 -2.09 4.25
N SER A 376 17.98 -1.73 3.09
CA SER A 376 18.11 -2.50 1.86
C SER A 376 18.58 -1.58 0.75
N VAL A 377 19.84 -1.70 0.35
CA VAL A 377 20.41 -0.82 -0.69
C VAL A 377 20.78 -1.67 -1.89
N ARG A 378 20.20 -1.30 -3.04
CA ARG A 378 20.56 -1.85 -4.35
C ARG A 378 21.30 -0.79 -5.13
N LEU A 379 22.58 -1.02 -5.37
CA LEU A 379 23.43 -0.16 -6.19
C LEU A 379 23.38 -0.62 -7.63
N LEU A 380 23.29 0.33 -8.55
CA LEU A 380 23.56 0.08 -9.96
C LEU A 380 24.97 0.60 -10.25
N ASN A 381 25.88 -0.30 -10.60
CA ASN A 381 27.17 0.12 -11.13
C ASN A 381 27.03 0.42 -12.62
N THR A 382 27.25 1.68 -13.00
CA THR A 382 27.45 2.11 -14.40
C THR A 382 28.94 2.07 -14.74
N ASN A 383 29.25 1.84 -16.01
CA ASN A 383 30.59 1.41 -16.47
C ASN A 383 31.73 2.39 -16.19
N SER A 384 31.39 3.65 -15.91
CA SER A 384 32.34 4.69 -15.53
C SER A 384 33.03 4.43 -14.19
N TYR A 385 32.54 3.52 -13.35
CA TYR A 385 33.16 3.20 -12.05
C TYR A 385 34.00 1.91 -12.08
N PRO A 386 35.34 2.00 -11.96
CA PRO A 386 36.20 0.82 -11.80
C PRO A 386 35.77 -0.01 -10.60
N LEU A 387 35.77 -1.33 -10.74
CA LEU A 387 35.37 -2.26 -9.68
C LEU A 387 36.09 -2.05 -8.33
N ASN A 388 37.30 -1.50 -8.38
CA ASN A 388 38.13 -1.25 -7.20
C ASN A 388 37.56 -0.16 -6.31
N TYR A 389 36.88 0.86 -6.87
CA TYR A 389 36.22 1.88 -6.05
C TYR A 389 35.07 1.28 -5.24
N PHE A 390 34.25 0.45 -5.87
CA PHE A 390 33.22 -0.29 -5.16
C PHE A 390 33.81 -1.09 -4.01
N LYS A 391 34.91 -1.82 -4.21
CA LYS A 391 35.58 -2.60 -3.14
C LYS A 391 35.97 -1.74 -1.94
N ASN A 392 36.50 -0.53 -2.18
CA ASN A 392 36.86 0.39 -1.10
C ASN A 392 35.62 0.84 -0.32
N ASP A 393 34.54 1.20 -1.02
CA ASP A 393 33.28 1.59 -0.38
C ASP A 393 32.64 0.40 0.38
N ILE A 394 32.77 -0.84 -0.13
CA ILE A 394 32.32 -2.06 0.58
C ILE A 394 33.10 -2.20 1.89
N ASN A 395 34.43 -2.04 1.83
CA ASN A 395 35.29 -2.15 3.01
C ASN A 395 34.95 -1.09 4.05
N GLU A 396 34.72 0.15 3.63
CA GLU A 396 34.35 1.24 4.53
C GLU A 396 32.97 1.02 5.18
N ILE A 397 31.98 0.52 4.43
CA ILE A 397 30.69 0.14 5.02
C ILE A 397 30.85 -1.03 5.99
N ASN A 398 31.68 -2.01 5.65
CA ASN A 398 31.97 -3.11 6.55
C ASN A 398 32.62 -2.57 7.83
N GLU A 399 33.55 -1.62 7.75
CA GLU A 399 34.18 -0.96 8.90
C GLU A 399 33.17 -0.18 9.75
N ILE A 400 32.23 0.55 9.15
CA ILE A 400 31.15 1.24 9.87
C ILE A 400 30.23 0.24 10.58
N ILE A 401 29.94 -0.89 9.93
CA ILE A 401 29.07 -1.91 10.51
C ILE A 401 29.80 -2.66 11.62
N THR A 402 31.08 -2.98 11.46
CA THR A 402 31.88 -3.69 12.48
C THR A 402 32.24 -2.81 13.66
N SER A 403 32.37 -1.49 13.46
CA SER A 403 32.60 -0.52 14.55
C SER A 403 31.33 -0.16 15.33
N ASN A 404 30.14 -0.54 14.84
CA ASN A 404 28.88 -0.30 15.51
C ASN A 404 28.26 -1.62 15.95
N ASP A 405 28.41 -1.97 17.23
CA ASP A 405 27.93 -3.25 17.82
C ASP A 405 26.44 -3.55 17.57
N ASN A 406 25.66 -2.51 17.25
CA ASN A 406 24.25 -2.66 16.95
C ASN A 406 23.98 -3.07 15.49
N LEU A 407 24.91 -2.87 14.55
CA LEU A 407 24.70 -3.19 13.13
C LEU A 407 25.19 -4.60 12.79
N LYS A 408 24.42 -5.32 11.98
CA LYS A 408 24.76 -6.63 11.42
C LYS A 408 24.40 -6.69 9.95
N ILE A 409 25.30 -7.17 9.09
CA ILE A 409 24.95 -7.51 7.71
C ILE A 409 24.15 -8.81 7.73
N SER A 410 22.87 -8.73 7.38
CA SER A 410 22.01 -9.92 7.25
C SER A 410 22.25 -10.66 5.93
N SER A 411 22.59 -9.94 4.86
CA SER A 411 23.03 -10.54 3.60
C SER A 411 23.75 -9.54 2.71
N PHE A 412 24.77 -10.02 2.00
CA PHE A 412 25.44 -9.32 0.90
C PHE A 412 25.32 -10.19 -0.36
N LYS A 413 24.83 -9.62 -1.46
CA LYS A 413 24.74 -10.34 -2.75
C LYS A 413 25.21 -9.45 -3.89
N THR A 414 26.13 -9.97 -4.69
CA THR A 414 26.53 -9.36 -5.96
C THR A 414 25.94 -10.17 -7.11
N LYS A 415 25.33 -9.50 -8.09
CA LYS A 415 24.80 -10.15 -9.29
C LYS A 415 25.23 -9.38 -10.54
N ILE A 416 25.74 -10.08 -11.55
CA ILE A 416 25.91 -9.49 -12.89
C ILE A 416 24.54 -9.47 -13.56
N ILE A 417 24.04 -8.29 -13.96
CA ILE A 417 22.67 -8.12 -14.49
C ILE A 417 22.66 -8.32 -16.01
N GLN A 418 23.59 -7.71 -16.74
CA GLN A 418 23.55 -7.65 -18.19
C GLN A 418 24.94 -7.41 -18.77
N VAL A 419 25.30 -8.11 -19.85
CA VAL A 419 26.41 -7.75 -20.73
C VAL A 419 25.78 -7.06 -21.94
N ASN A 420 26.01 -5.77 -22.16
CA ASN A 420 25.50 -5.12 -23.37
C ASN A 420 26.33 -5.56 -24.61
N GLN A 421 25.87 -5.19 -25.81
CA GLN A 421 26.52 -5.58 -27.07
C GLN A 421 28.00 -5.16 -27.16
N ASN A 422 28.43 -4.17 -26.37
CA ASN A 422 29.81 -3.72 -26.31
C ASN A 422 30.65 -4.51 -25.28
N GLY A 423 30.16 -5.63 -24.76
CA GLY A 423 30.86 -6.44 -23.75
C GLY A 423 30.77 -5.88 -22.32
N ILE A 424 29.92 -4.89 -22.11
CA ILE A 424 29.88 -4.12 -20.87
C ILE A 424 28.97 -4.80 -19.84
N THR A 425 29.49 -5.10 -18.66
CA THR A 425 28.74 -5.78 -17.59
C THR A 425 28.13 -4.80 -16.59
N ASN A 426 26.81 -4.64 -16.57
CA ASN A 426 26.10 -4.01 -15.45
C ASN A 426 26.17 -4.94 -14.23
N LYS A 427 26.62 -4.43 -13.07
CA LYS A 427 26.63 -5.17 -11.81
C LYS A 427 25.64 -4.58 -10.81
N GLU A 428 24.90 -5.46 -10.15
CA GLU A 428 24.07 -5.19 -9.00
C GLU A 428 24.84 -5.56 -7.74
N VAL A 429 24.79 -4.67 -6.75
CA VAL A 429 25.17 -5.01 -5.38
C VAL A 429 23.97 -4.77 -4.48
N LEU A 430 23.57 -5.79 -3.73
CA LEU A 430 22.48 -5.75 -2.77
C LEU A 430 23.04 -5.91 -1.35
N TYR A 431 22.86 -4.87 -0.55
CA TYR A 431 23.11 -4.88 0.89
C TYR A 431 21.80 -4.99 1.64
N ASN A 432 21.72 -5.94 2.58
CA ASN A 432 20.70 -5.92 3.62
C ASN A 432 21.37 -5.83 4.98
N ILE A 433 21.21 -4.69 5.66
CA ILE A 433 21.80 -4.42 6.97
C ILE A 433 20.66 -4.39 7.99
N THR A 434 20.85 -5.07 9.11
CA THR A 434 19.92 -5.12 10.23
C THR A 434 20.60 -4.56 11.47
N LYS A 435 19.94 -3.63 12.16
CA LYS A 435 20.35 -3.18 13.49
C LYS A 435 19.60 -3.99 14.54
N ASN A 436 20.31 -4.48 15.57
CA ASN A 436 19.71 -5.21 16.70
C ASN A 436 18.91 -4.28 17.60
#